data_AF-A0A0C2VQC5-F1
#
_entry.id   AF-A0A0C2VQC5-F1
#
_cell.length_a   1.000
_cell.length_b   1.000
_cell.length_c   1.000
_cell.angle_alpha   90.00
_cell.angle_beta   90.00
_cell.angle_gamma   90.00
#
_symmetry.space_group_name_H-M   'P 1'
#
loop_
_entity.id
_entity.type
_entity.pdbx_description
1 polymer ?
#
loop_
_entity_poly.entity_id
_entity_poly.type
_entity_poly.pdbx_seq_one_letter_code
_entity_poly.pdbx_strand_id
1 'polypeptide(L)'
;MNKIFFGVLLVFFKTNVSFLEIGAAYYVTNSIGYLLIFFGVKELGNKVERVLKAQPYVVFMVIHSIIFLLLNTSGNSPLTIAMDSYMAVISFVGLCFVIAGMFMIFVIISLLIEGMEDEFHTKRLSILCVAMMMIFTLAGLFYFFTPGLAQLLMSVLLFLKVLFLIVFYHVYLRNSVRNVGQEGS
;
A
#
# COMPACT_ATOMS: atom_id res chain seq x y z
N MET A 1 12.74 9.27 7.34
CA MET A 1 12.10 8.03 7.86
C MET A 1 10.63 8.18 8.25
N ASN A 2 10.23 9.20 9.02
CA ASN A 2 8.82 9.43 9.41
C ASN A 2 7.85 9.50 8.22
N LYS A 3 8.34 10.01 7.07
CA LYS A 3 7.59 10.09 5.81
C LYS A 3 7.12 8.72 5.30
N ILE A 4 7.93 7.66 5.43
CA ILE A 4 7.52 6.30 5.02
C ILE A 4 6.37 5.82 5.89
N PHE A 5 6.50 5.95 7.22
CA PHE A 5 5.45 5.54 8.16
C PHE A 5 4.12 6.26 7.89
N PHE A 6 4.14 7.58 7.79
CA PHE A 6 2.93 8.35 7.48
C PHE A 6 2.36 8.02 6.11
N GLY A 7 3.22 7.80 5.11
CA GLY A 7 2.79 7.39 3.79
C GLY A 7 2.08 6.03 3.78
N VAL A 8 2.66 5.02 4.44
CA VAL A 8 2.03 3.70 4.61
C VAL A 8 0.72 3.81 5.39
N LEU A 9 0.68 4.63 6.44
CA LEU A 9 -0.53 4.88 7.22
C LEU A 9 -1.66 5.45 6.35
N LEU A 10 -1.38 6.45 5.51
CA LEU A 10 -2.37 7.04 4.61
C LEU A 10 -2.90 6.03 3.59
N VAL A 11 -2.01 5.24 2.96
CA VAL A 11 -2.41 4.20 1.99
C VAL A 11 -3.24 3.10 2.68
N PHE A 12 -2.89 2.74 3.92
CA PHE A 12 -3.57 1.70 4.69
C PHE A 12 -4.93 2.12 5.21
N PHE A 13 -5.10 3.38 5.62
CA PHE A 13 -6.32 3.83 6.30
C PHE A 13 -7.55 3.77 5.39
N LYS A 14 -7.42 4.18 4.12
CA LYS A 14 -8.55 4.31 3.19
C LYS A 14 -9.03 2.97 2.60
N THR A 15 -8.27 1.88 2.74
CA THR A 15 -8.61 0.58 2.12
C THR A 15 -9.74 -0.20 2.82
N ASN A 16 -10.36 0.27 3.92
CA ASN A 16 -11.08 -0.64 4.84
C ASN A 16 -12.55 -0.30 5.17
N VAL A 17 -13.18 0.73 4.57
CA VAL A 17 -14.62 0.99 4.79
C VAL A 17 -15.49 0.26 3.75
N SER A 18 -14.96 0.04 2.54
CA SER A 18 -15.56 -0.81 1.52
C SER A 18 -14.49 -1.24 0.51
N PHE A 19 -14.50 -2.53 0.14
CA PHE A 19 -13.46 -3.16 -0.69
C PHE A 19 -13.29 -2.49 -2.07
N LEU A 20 -14.39 -1.99 -2.64
CA LEU A 20 -14.43 -1.32 -3.95
C LEU A 20 -14.76 0.18 -3.86
N GLU A 21 -14.71 0.81 -2.67
CA GLU A 21 -14.96 2.25 -2.55
C GLU A 21 -13.72 3.08 -2.93
N ILE A 22 -13.48 3.09 -4.23
CA ILE A 22 -12.31 3.63 -4.89
C ILE A 22 -12.65 4.97 -5.58
N GLY A 23 -13.31 5.87 -4.84
CA GLY A 23 -13.66 7.21 -5.33
C GLY A 23 -12.49 8.19 -5.35
N ALA A 24 -12.71 9.43 -5.81
CA ALA A 24 -11.65 10.45 -5.92
C ALA A 24 -10.84 10.66 -4.63
N ALA A 25 -11.50 10.67 -3.46
CA ALA A 25 -10.82 10.80 -2.17
C ALA A 25 -9.85 9.64 -1.85
N TYR A 26 -10.09 8.44 -2.39
CA TYR A 26 -9.16 7.30 -2.29
C TYR A 26 -7.85 7.63 -3.00
N TYR A 27 -7.95 8.08 -4.25
CA TYR A 27 -6.78 8.36 -5.07
C TYR A 27 -6.02 9.61 -4.65
N VAL A 28 -6.69 10.62 -4.09
CA VAL A 28 -6.02 11.78 -3.46
C VAL A 28 -5.16 11.32 -2.28
N THR A 29 -5.76 10.57 -1.35
CA THR A 29 -5.06 10.07 -0.16
C THR A 29 -3.90 9.15 -0.55
N ASN A 30 -4.11 8.25 -1.51
CA ASN A 30 -3.06 7.38 -2.02
C ASN A 30 -1.93 8.16 -2.70
N SER A 31 -2.25 9.18 -3.50
CA SER A 31 -1.23 10.01 -4.16
C SER A 31 -0.34 10.68 -3.11
N ILE A 32 -0.94 11.28 -2.07
CA ILE A 32 -0.19 11.89 -0.96
C ILE A 32 0.64 10.83 -0.23
N GLY A 33 0.04 9.67 0.08
CA GLY A 33 0.71 8.56 0.75
C GLY A 33 1.94 8.07 -0.01
N TYR A 34 1.80 7.79 -1.31
CA TYR A 34 2.92 7.35 -2.14
C TYR A 34 3.97 8.43 -2.37
N LEU A 35 3.60 9.71 -2.44
CA LEU A 35 4.58 10.80 -2.45
C LEU A 35 5.41 10.84 -1.17
N LEU A 36 4.77 10.66 0.00
CA LEU A 36 5.49 10.58 1.27
C LEU A 36 6.42 9.35 1.32
N ILE A 37 5.96 8.19 0.84
CA ILE A 37 6.80 7.00 0.71
C ILE A 37 7.97 7.28 -0.24
N PHE A 38 7.76 7.95 -1.37
CA PHE A 38 8.80 8.26 -2.35
C PHE A 38 9.92 9.10 -1.73
N PHE A 39 9.58 10.21 -1.08
CA PHE A 39 10.57 11.04 -0.42
C PHE A 39 11.24 10.31 0.74
N GLY A 40 10.50 9.46 1.46
CA GLY A 40 11.04 8.63 2.52
C GLY A 40 12.03 7.58 2.04
N VAL A 41 11.72 6.89 0.94
CA VAL A 41 12.59 5.91 0.27
C VAL A 41 13.85 6.58 -0.26
N LYS A 42 13.73 7.74 -0.91
CA LYS A 42 14.89 8.50 -1.41
C LYS A 42 15.81 8.93 -0.28
N GLU A 43 15.26 9.41 0.83
CA GLU A 43 16.02 9.82 2.01
C GLU A 43 16.73 8.63 2.68
N LEU A 44 16.05 7.47 2.78
CA LEU A 44 16.62 6.27 3.38
C LEU A 44 17.60 5.55 2.46
N GLY A 45 17.39 5.61 1.15
CA GLY A 45 18.24 5.01 0.14
C GLY A 45 19.68 5.55 0.14
N ASN A 46 19.87 6.78 0.61
CA ASN A 46 21.21 7.35 0.84
C ASN A 46 21.99 6.62 1.95
N LYS A 47 21.30 5.90 2.84
CA LYS A 47 21.89 5.12 3.94
C LYS A 47 21.85 3.62 3.67
N VAL A 48 20.80 3.15 2.98
CA VAL A 48 20.53 1.73 2.75
C VAL A 48 20.10 1.52 1.31
N GLU A 49 21.06 1.17 0.46
CA GLU A 49 20.87 1.05 -0.99
C GLU A 49 19.75 0.06 -1.38
N ARG A 50 19.59 -1.03 -0.60
CA ARG A 50 18.55 -2.05 -0.84
C ARG A 50 17.13 -1.46 -0.86
N VAL A 51 16.88 -0.40 -0.10
CA VAL A 51 15.57 0.27 -0.04
C VAL A 51 15.23 0.98 -1.36
N LEU A 52 16.23 1.38 -2.16
CA LEU A 52 16.01 2.02 -3.47
C LEU A 52 15.30 1.10 -4.46
N LYS A 53 15.35 -0.23 -4.27
CA LYS A 53 14.59 -1.18 -5.08
C LYS A 53 13.09 -0.94 -5.02
N ALA A 54 12.57 -0.36 -3.94
CA ALA A 54 11.15 0.00 -3.82
C ALA A 54 10.78 1.26 -4.65
N GLN A 55 11.73 2.13 -4.96
CA GLN A 55 11.50 3.42 -5.62
C GLN A 55 10.72 3.34 -6.95
N PRO A 56 11.06 2.46 -7.93
CA PRO A 56 10.31 2.39 -9.18
C PRO A 56 8.84 2.00 -8.96
N TYR A 57 8.56 1.11 -8.01
CA TYR A 57 7.21 0.70 -7.64
C TYR A 57 6.41 1.85 -7.01
N VAL A 58 7.05 2.65 -6.17
CA VAL A 58 6.42 3.83 -5.57
C VAL A 58 6.12 4.89 -6.63
N VAL A 59 7.06 5.16 -7.55
CA VAL A 59 6.85 6.10 -8.67
C VAL A 59 5.69 5.66 -9.55
N PHE A 60 5.66 4.37 -9.91
CA PHE A 60 4.53 3.80 -10.64
C PHE A 60 3.21 4.03 -9.89
N MET A 61 3.18 3.83 -8.57
CA MET A 61 1.96 4.04 -7.78
C MET A 61 1.53 5.50 -7.65
N VAL A 62 2.45 6.46 -7.66
CA VAL A 62 2.10 7.89 -7.76
C VAL A 62 1.40 8.17 -9.10
N ILE A 63 2.00 7.73 -10.21
CA ILE A 63 1.45 7.94 -11.55
C ILE A 63 0.08 7.24 -11.68
N HIS A 64 0.00 5.97 -11.25
CA HIS A 64 -1.24 5.20 -11.20
C HIS A 64 -2.32 5.96 -10.43
N SER A 65 -2.01 6.44 -9.23
CA SER A 65 -2.99 7.16 -8.40
C SER A 65 -3.49 8.45 -9.06
N ILE A 66 -2.61 9.19 -9.75
CA ILE A 66 -2.98 10.42 -10.47
C ILE A 66 -3.86 10.10 -11.69
N ILE A 67 -3.51 9.09 -12.49
CA ILE A 67 -4.30 8.69 -13.66
C ILE A 67 -5.71 8.29 -13.23
N PHE A 68 -5.82 7.44 -12.22
CA PHE A 68 -7.12 7.00 -11.75
C PHE A 68 -7.92 8.09 -11.02
N LEU A 69 -7.26 9.07 -10.41
CA LEU A 69 -7.93 10.27 -9.91
C LEU A 69 -8.58 11.06 -11.05
N LEU A 70 -7.86 11.27 -12.15
CA LEU A 70 -8.39 11.96 -13.34
C LEU A 70 -9.54 11.17 -13.99
N LEU A 71 -9.41 9.84 -14.08
CA LEU A 71 -10.49 8.98 -14.60
C LEU A 71 -11.74 9.04 -13.72
N ASN A 72 -11.60 8.99 -12.39
CA ASN A 72 -12.75 9.08 -11.48
C ASN A 72 -13.41 10.46 -11.49
N THR A 73 -12.62 11.54 -11.54
CA THR A 73 -13.16 12.91 -11.54
C THR A 73 -13.80 13.30 -12.88
N SER A 74 -13.37 12.70 -13.98
CA SER A 74 -13.97 12.90 -15.31
C SER A 74 -15.18 11.99 -15.61
N GLY A 75 -15.58 11.13 -14.67
CA GLY A 75 -16.67 10.17 -14.86
C GLY A 75 -16.31 8.94 -15.71
N ASN A 76 -15.04 8.81 -16.11
CA ASN A 76 -14.51 7.69 -16.90
C ASN A 76 -13.86 6.62 -16.01
N SER A 77 -14.39 6.40 -14.80
CA SER A 77 -13.85 5.37 -13.91
C SER A 77 -14.10 3.99 -14.52
N PRO A 78 -13.09 3.10 -14.59
CA PRO A 78 -13.30 1.72 -15.07
C PRO A 78 -14.35 0.93 -14.28
N LEU A 79 -14.70 1.40 -13.08
CA LEU A 79 -15.73 0.82 -12.22
C LEU A 79 -17.15 1.34 -12.53
N THR A 80 -17.28 2.44 -13.28
CA THR A 80 -18.56 3.12 -13.55
C THR A 80 -18.91 3.24 -15.03
N ILE A 81 -17.95 3.02 -15.93
CA ILE A 81 -18.21 3.02 -17.37
C ILE A 81 -19.15 1.86 -17.74
N ALA A 82 -20.16 2.16 -18.55
CA ALA A 82 -21.09 1.16 -19.07
C ALA A 82 -20.34 0.10 -19.89
N MET A 83 -20.62 -1.18 -19.64
CA MET A 83 -20.03 -2.30 -20.38
C MET A 83 -20.76 -2.52 -21.71
N ASP A 84 -20.61 -1.58 -22.65
CA ASP A 84 -20.88 -1.86 -24.06
C ASP A 84 -19.68 -2.58 -24.71
N SER A 85 -19.89 -3.18 -25.90
CA SER A 85 -18.92 -4.11 -26.50
C SER A 85 -17.50 -3.54 -26.70
N TYR A 86 -17.36 -2.22 -26.91
CA TYR A 86 -16.07 -1.57 -27.12
C TYR A 86 -15.44 -1.10 -25.80
N MET A 87 -16.25 -0.54 -24.90
CA MET A 87 -15.78 -0.10 -23.58
C MET A 87 -15.48 -1.26 -22.64
N ALA A 88 -16.05 -2.45 -22.87
CA ALA A 88 -15.80 -3.64 -22.05
C ALA A 88 -14.31 -3.99 -21.95
N VAL A 89 -13.55 -3.88 -23.05
CA VAL A 89 -12.10 -4.16 -23.04
C VAL A 89 -11.35 -3.14 -22.20
N ILE A 90 -11.67 -1.85 -22.37
CA ILE A 90 -11.03 -0.76 -21.65
C ILE A 90 -11.35 -0.85 -20.14
N SER A 91 -12.60 -1.10 -19.79
CA SER A 91 -13.04 -1.29 -18.41
C SER A 91 -12.40 -2.51 -17.76
N PHE A 92 -12.28 -3.63 -18.50
CA PHE A 92 -11.61 -4.84 -18.01
C PHE A 92 -10.12 -4.59 -17.74
N VAL A 93 -9.40 -4.00 -18.70
CA VAL A 93 -7.99 -3.62 -18.52
C VAL A 93 -7.85 -2.65 -17.34
N GLY A 94 -8.70 -1.62 -17.27
CA GLY A 94 -8.73 -0.68 -16.16
C GLY A 94 -8.93 -1.36 -14.81
N LEU A 95 -9.85 -2.32 -14.72
CA LEU A 95 -10.08 -3.11 -13.51
C LEU A 95 -8.84 -3.94 -13.12
N CYS A 96 -8.16 -4.58 -14.07
CA CYS A 96 -6.90 -5.28 -13.80
C CYS A 96 -5.84 -4.33 -13.24
N PHE A 97 -5.74 -3.11 -13.77
CA PHE A 97 -4.83 -2.08 -13.25
C PHE A 97 -5.23 -1.61 -11.84
N VAL A 98 -6.52 -1.48 -11.53
CA VAL A 98 -6.99 -1.17 -10.17
C VAL A 98 -6.53 -2.26 -9.20
N ILE A 99 -6.80 -3.52 -9.52
CA ILE A 99 -6.45 -4.67 -8.68
C ILE A 99 -4.93 -4.73 -8.49
N ALA A 100 -4.15 -4.60 -9.56
CA ALA A 100 -2.69 -4.56 -9.48
C ALA A 100 -2.21 -3.43 -8.53
N GLY A 101 -2.79 -2.23 -8.65
CA GLY A 101 -2.50 -1.11 -7.75
C GLY A 101 -2.79 -1.40 -6.28
N MET A 102 -3.84 -2.17 -5.98
CA MET A 102 -4.14 -2.58 -4.60
C MET A 102 -3.11 -3.55 -4.03
N PHE A 103 -2.52 -4.43 -4.85
CA PHE A 103 -1.46 -5.36 -4.43
C PHE A 103 -0.10 -4.69 -4.27
N MET A 104 0.17 -3.66 -5.06
CA MET A 104 1.48 -3.00 -5.15
C MET A 104 1.99 -2.44 -3.81
N ILE A 105 1.10 -2.01 -2.90
CA ILE A 105 1.53 -1.55 -1.57
C ILE A 105 2.24 -2.66 -0.78
N PHE A 106 1.78 -3.91 -0.90
CA PHE A 106 2.42 -5.03 -0.21
C PHE A 106 3.80 -5.33 -0.80
N VAL A 107 3.96 -5.20 -2.12
CA VAL A 107 5.26 -5.33 -2.78
C VAL A 107 6.23 -4.26 -2.30
N ILE A 108 5.78 -3.00 -2.27
CA ILE A 108 6.57 -1.88 -1.74
C ILE A 108 7.00 -2.16 -0.31
N ILE A 109 6.08 -2.60 0.55
CA ILE A 109 6.36 -2.91 1.96
C ILE A 109 7.34 -4.08 2.10
N SER A 110 7.17 -5.16 1.34
CA SER A 110 8.11 -6.29 1.35
C SER A 110 9.54 -5.83 1.00
N LEU A 111 9.70 -5.00 -0.03
CA LEU A 111 11.00 -4.44 -0.40
C LEU A 111 11.57 -3.50 0.69
N LEU A 112 10.71 -2.74 1.37
CA LEU A 112 11.10 -1.90 2.50
C LEU A 112 11.59 -2.74 3.70
N ILE A 113 10.99 -3.90 3.93
CA ILE A 113 11.37 -4.85 5.00
C ILE A 113 12.69 -5.54 4.66
N GLU A 114 12.87 -6.00 3.41
CA GLU A 114 14.13 -6.59 2.94
C GLU A 114 15.32 -5.63 3.02
N GLY A 115 15.05 -4.34 2.91
CA GLY A 115 16.06 -3.30 3.11
C GLY A 115 16.56 -3.21 4.55
N MET A 116 15.88 -3.79 5.54
CA MET A 116 16.29 -3.67 6.94
C MET A 116 17.29 -4.76 7.33
N GLU A 117 18.28 -4.41 8.14
CA GLU A 117 19.38 -5.32 8.54
C GLU A 117 19.04 -6.22 9.75
N ASP A 118 17.93 -5.95 10.45
CA ASP A 118 17.56 -6.67 11.67
C ASP A 118 16.76 -7.95 11.37
N GLU A 119 17.43 -9.10 11.34
CA GLU A 119 16.85 -10.41 10.95
C GLU A 119 15.62 -10.83 11.77
N PHE A 120 15.58 -10.53 13.08
CA PHE A 120 14.49 -11.01 13.92
C PHE A 120 13.23 -10.16 13.75
N HIS A 121 13.41 -8.84 13.72
CA HIS A 121 12.30 -7.91 13.57
C HIS A 121 11.75 -7.88 12.14
N THR A 122 12.61 -8.06 11.14
CA THR A 122 12.18 -8.24 9.74
C THR A 122 11.36 -9.49 9.53
N LYS A 123 11.71 -10.61 10.19
CA LYS A 123 10.92 -11.85 10.10
C LYS A 123 9.48 -11.66 10.58
N ARG A 124 9.28 -10.94 11.70
CA ARG A 124 7.93 -10.62 12.19
C ARG A 124 7.16 -9.74 11.23
N LEU A 125 7.78 -8.67 10.71
CA LEU A 125 7.15 -7.77 9.74
C LEU A 125 6.81 -8.48 8.43
N SER A 126 7.69 -9.37 7.95
CA SER A 126 7.48 -10.16 6.74
C SER A 126 6.29 -11.12 6.91
N ILE A 127 6.20 -11.86 8.02
CA ILE A 127 5.06 -12.72 8.32
C ILE A 127 3.75 -11.91 8.36
N LEU A 128 3.76 -10.72 8.98
CA LEU A 128 2.59 -9.85 8.99
C LEU A 128 2.21 -9.36 7.60
N CYS A 129 3.20 -8.98 6.77
CA CYS A 129 2.96 -8.57 5.39
C CYS A 129 2.33 -9.70 4.57
N VAL A 130 2.85 -10.91 4.69
CA VAL A 130 2.30 -12.11 4.03
C VAL A 130 0.88 -12.40 4.53
N ALA A 131 0.63 -12.35 5.84
CA ALA A 131 -0.71 -12.55 6.40
C ALA A 131 -1.72 -11.51 5.88
N MET A 132 -1.33 -10.23 5.82
CA MET A 132 -2.16 -9.17 5.25
C MET A 132 -2.45 -9.42 3.77
N MET A 133 -1.45 -9.80 2.98
CA MET A 133 -1.62 -10.10 1.56
C MET A 133 -2.57 -11.29 1.35
N MET A 134 -2.42 -12.37 2.13
CA MET A 134 -3.32 -13.52 2.06
C MET A 134 -4.77 -13.16 2.40
N ILE A 135 -4.98 -12.41 3.48
CA ILE A 135 -6.33 -11.99 3.89
C ILE A 135 -6.94 -11.05 2.86
N PHE A 136 -6.14 -10.15 2.28
CA PHE A 136 -6.59 -9.26 1.21
C PHE A 136 -7.03 -10.05 -0.03
N THR A 137 -6.25 -11.05 -0.46
CA THR A 137 -6.61 -11.94 -1.57
C THR A 137 -7.88 -12.73 -1.28
N LEU A 138 -8.00 -13.29 -0.07
CA LEU A 138 -9.20 -14.01 0.36
C LEU A 138 -10.43 -13.08 0.39
N ALA A 139 -10.28 -11.86 0.91
CA ALA A 139 -11.35 -10.87 0.91
C ALA A 139 -11.82 -10.55 -0.51
N GLY A 140 -10.88 -10.38 -1.45
CA GLY A 140 -11.20 -10.16 -2.87
C GLY A 140 -11.90 -11.34 -3.52
N LEU A 141 -11.49 -12.57 -3.21
CA LEU A 141 -12.17 -13.77 -3.68
C LEU A 141 -13.60 -13.84 -3.13
N PHE A 142 -13.76 -13.75 -1.80
CA PHE A 142 -15.06 -13.85 -1.15
C PHE A 142 -15.99 -12.67 -1.45
N TYR A 143 -15.49 -11.53 -1.91
CA TYR A 143 -16.33 -10.39 -2.26
C TYR A 143 -17.40 -10.76 -3.31
N PHE A 144 -17.06 -11.64 -4.26
CA PHE A 144 -17.99 -12.07 -5.32
C PHE A 144 -18.90 -13.25 -4.93
N PHE A 145 -18.51 -14.06 -3.94
CA PHE A 145 -19.27 -15.25 -3.54
C PHE A 145 -20.08 -15.05 -2.26
N THR A 146 -19.49 -14.40 -1.25
CA THR A 146 -20.05 -14.22 0.09
C THR A 146 -19.65 -12.85 0.66
N PRO A 147 -20.37 -11.77 0.31
CA PRO A 147 -20.00 -10.40 0.68
C PRO A 147 -19.83 -10.18 2.20
N GLY A 148 -20.64 -10.85 3.02
CA GLY A 148 -20.53 -10.78 4.49
C GLY A 148 -19.20 -11.33 5.02
N LEU A 149 -18.67 -12.40 4.41
CA LEU A 149 -17.37 -12.96 4.78
C LEU A 149 -16.22 -12.04 4.31
N ALA A 150 -16.36 -11.42 3.14
CA ALA A 150 -15.40 -10.42 2.67
C ALA A 150 -15.31 -9.24 3.64
N GLN A 151 -16.43 -8.75 4.17
CA GLN A 151 -16.44 -7.66 5.15
C GLN A 151 -15.77 -8.06 6.48
N LEU A 152 -15.98 -9.29 6.94
CA LEU A 152 -15.27 -9.83 8.10
C LEU A 152 -13.76 -9.87 7.85
N LEU A 153 -13.33 -10.40 6.70
CA LEU A 153 -11.91 -10.46 6.33
C LEU A 153 -11.28 -9.07 6.20
N MET A 154 -12.02 -8.07 5.70
CA MET A 154 -11.55 -6.68 5.65
C MET A 154 -11.37 -6.07 7.04
N SER A 155 -12.22 -6.44 8.00
CA SER A 155 -12.07 -6.02 9.39
C SER A 155 -10.83 -6.65 10.03
N VAL A 156 -10.57 -7.93 9.75
CA VAL A 156 -9.33 -8.62 10.18
C VAL A 156 -8.10 -7.98 9.52
N LEU A 157 -8.18 -7.64 8.23
CA LEU A 157 -7.11 -6.97 7.51
C LEU A 157 -6.77 -5.61 8.11
N LEU A 158 -7.80 -4.83 8.48
CA LEU A 158 -7.59 -3.55 9.17
C LEU A 158 -6.85 -3.74 10.50
N PHE A 159 -7.24 -4.73 11.29
CA PHE A 159 -6.55 -5.06 12.54
C PHE A 159 -5.07 -5.42 12.29
N LEU A 160 -4.79 -6.27 11.29
CA LEU A 160 -3.42 -6.61 10.93
C LEU A 160 -2.61 -5.42 10.44
N LYS A 161 -3.21 -4.49 9.68
CA LYS A 161 -2.56 -3.24 9.25
C LYS A 161 -2.18 -2.36 10.43
N VAL A 162 -3.06 -2.23 11.43
CA VAL A 162 -2.76 -1.49 12.66
C VAL A 162 -1.61 -2.16 13.41
N LEU A 163 -1.65 -3.48 13.57
CA LEU A 163 -0.57 -4.24 14.21
C LEU A 163 0.75 -4.10 13.43
N PHE A 164 0.70 -4.19 12.11
CA PHE A 164 1.83 -3.95 11.23
C PHE A 164 2.42 -2.55 11.44
N LEU A 165 1.59 -1.50 11.44
CA LEU A 165 2.03 -0.13 11.68
C LEU A 165 2.69 0.03 13.05
N ILE A 166 2.16 -0.59 14.11
CA ILE A 166 2.76 -0.54 15.45
C ILE A 166 4.14 -1.20 15.45
N VAL A 167 4.25 -2.42 14.91
CA VAL A 167 5.53 -3.13 14.84
C VAL A 167 6.50 -2.37 13.94
N PHE A 168 6.05 -1.90 12.79
CA PHE A 168 6.85 -1.12 11.86
C PHE A 168 7.35 0.16 12.52
N TYR A 169 6.51 0.91 13.22
CA TYR A 169 6.93 2.09 13.99
C TYR A 169 8.03 1.74 15.01
N HIS A 170 7.84 0.67 15.79
CA HIS A 170 8.83 0.30 16.79
C HIS A 170 10.16 -0.12 16.17
N VAL A 171 10.17 -0.84 15.06
CA VAL A 171 11.41 -1.30 14.44
C VAL A 171 12.08 -0.18 13.63
N TYR A 172 11.30 0.58 12.85
CA TYR A 172 11.83 1.58 11.92
C TYR A 172 12.16 2.92 12.58
N LEU A 173 11.36 3.36 13.54
CA LEU A 173 11.44 4.70 14.13
C LEU A 173 12.26 4.70 15.43
N ARG A 174 12.14 3.65 16.25
CA ARG A 174 12.89 3.56 17.53
C ARG A 174 14.36 3.20 17.33
N ASN A 175 14.69 2.30 16.40
CA ASN A 175 16.09 1.90 16.16
C ASN A 175 16.89 3.02 15.47
N SER A 176 16.24 3.87 14.66
CA SER A 176 16.90 5.00 14.02
C SER A 176 17.33 6.08 15.04
N VAL A 177 16.52 6.36 16.07
CA VAL A 177 16.90 7.28 17.16
C VAL A 177 18.10 6.76 17.94
N ARG A 178 18.24 5.45 18.08
CA ARG A 178 19.31 4.82 18.86
C ARG A 178 20.67 4.87 18.17
N ASN A 179 20.70 4.75 16.84
CA ASN A 179 21.96 4.81 16.07
C ASN A 179 22.51 6.25 15.96
N VAL A 180 21.66 7.28 15.99
CA VAL A 180 22.11 8.69 16.01
C VAL A 180 22.77 9.06 17.34
N GLY A 181 22.43 8.37 18.44
CA GLY A 181 23.05 8.58 19.74
C GLY A 181 24.44 7.95 19.90
N GLN A 182 24.87 7.08 18.98
CA GLN A 182 26.18 6.40 19.04
C GLN A 182 27.23 7.02 18.11
N GLU A 183 26.84 7.83 17.12
CA GLU A 183 27.77 8.62 16.30
C GLU A 183 28.15 9.96 16.97
N GLY A 184 27.57 10.28 18.13
CA GLY A 184 27.78 11.51 18.88
C GLY A 184 28.44 11.34 20.26
N SER A 185 28.99 10.16 20.56
CA SER A 185 29.68 9.85 21.82
C SER A 185 31.13 9.42 21.59
#